data_AF-W3APE0-F1
#
_entry.id   AF-W3APE0-F1
#
_cell.length_a   1.000
_cell.length_b   1.000
_cell.length_c   1.000
_cell.angle_alpha   90.00
_cell.angle_beta   90.00
_cell.angle_gamma   90.00
#
_symmetry.space_group_name_H-M   'P 1'
#
loop_
_entity.id
_entity.type
_entity.pdbx_description
1 polymer ?
#
loop_
_entity_poly.entity_id
_entity_poly.type
_entity_poly.pdbx_seq_one_letter_code
_entity_poly.pdbx_strand_id
1 'polypeptide(L)'
;MATGEETMKEVDVYLFGQILGTHSFLLKDGFLKPDEYSEIKEQYFLPGGETGTAETCVSHGIPYVTIDAAHDSYLHRHAAINVVSGECRSEHYPEEAVEEVMKLMMQEIETMFSNVKEFVLDTPIWNVRTNAFYTKLGYVEVSRDNEFIYYIKKCE
;
A
#
# COMPACT_ATOMS: atom_id res chain seq x y z
N MET A 1 9.09 -40.70 -9.86
CA MET A 1 8.43 -40.27 -8.61
C MET A 1 9.51 -39.66 -7.73
N ALA A 2 9.53 -38.32 -7.65
CA ALA A 2 10.36 -37.59 -6.69
C ALA A 2 9.39 -36.73 -5.89
N THR A 3 9.09 -37.15 -4.67
CA THR A 3 8.33 -36.37 -3.69
C THR A 3 9.35 -35.44 -3.03
N GLY A 4 9.38 -34.19 -3.45
CA GLY A 4 10.13 -33.16 -2.74
C GLY A 4 9.40 -32.81 -1.45
N GLU A 5 10.03 -33.06 -0.31
CA GLU A 5 9.62 -32.46 0.95
C GLU A 5 9.91 -30.96 0.86
N GLU A 6 8.86 -30.15 0.77
CA GLU A 6 8.96 -28.72 1.01
C GLU A 6 9.25 -28.53 2.51
N THR A 7 10.50 -28.20 2.83
CA THR A 7 10.90 -27.80 4.18
C THR A 7 10.19 -26.49 4.52
N MET A 8 9.13 -26.57 5.32
CA MET A 8 8.46 -25.40 5.90
C MET A 8 9.47 -24.59 6.71
N LYS A 9 9.72 -23.35 6.31
CA LYS A 9 10.55 -22.42 7.09
C LYS A 9 9.92 -22.20 8.46
N GLU A 10 10.72 -22.30 9.53
CA GLU A 10 10.32 -21.79 10.84
C GLU A 10 10.09 -20.28 10.72
N VAL A 11 8.90 -19.83 11.09
CA VAL A 11 8.49 -18.43 11.08
C VAL A 11 7.95 -18.04 12.45
N ASP A 12 8.50 -16.96 13.01
CA ASP A 12 7.96 -16.32 14.20
C ASP A 12 6.71 -15.51 13.80
N VAL A 13 5.55 -15.88 14.34
CA VAL A 13 4.28 -15.20 14.06
C VAL A 13 3.98 -14.22 15.20
N TYR A 14 4.09 -12.92 14.93
CA TYR A 14 3.68 -11.87 15.86
C TYR A 14 2.33 -11.29 15.44
N LEU A 15 1.32 -11.43 16.32
CA LEU A 15 -0.03 -10.88 16.12
C LEU A 15 -0.29 -9.84 17.21
N PHE A 16 -0.23 -8.56 16.85
CA PHE A 16 -0.55 -7.45 17.75
C PHE A 16 -2.08 -7.29 17.87
N GLY A 17 -2.61 -7.32 19.10
CA GLY A 17 -3.97 -6.89 19.42
C GLY A 17 -5.09 -7.79 18.92
N GLN A 18 -5.61 -8.65 19.82
CA GLN A 18 -6.81 -9.50 19.68
C GLN A 18 -6.76 -10.60 18.59
N ILE A 19 -6.94 -11.86 19.02
CA ILE A 19 -7.21 -12.98 18.11
C ILE A 19 -8.66 -12.87 17.65
N LEU A 20 -8.88 -12.10 16.58
CA LEU A 20 -10.15 -11.99 15.89
C LEU A 20 -10.20 -13.05 14.78
N GLY A 21 -11.37 -13.66 14.62
CA GLY A 21 -11.67 -14.46 13.44
C GLY A 21 -12.10 -13.53 12.31
N THR A 22 -11.40 -13.61 11.18
CA THR A 22 -11.60 -12.75 10.02
C THR A 22 -12.18 -13.55 8.87
N HIS A 23 -13.17 -12.98 8.18
CA HIS A 23 -13.61 -13.49 6.89
C HIS A 23 -12.84 -12.82 5.77
N SER A 24 -12.15 -13.62 4.96
CA SER A 24 -11.40 -13.16 3.79
C SER A 24 -12.09 -13.66 2.52
N PHE A 25 -12.28 -12.79 1.54
CA PHE A 25 -12.96 -13.11 0.28
C PHE A 25 -11.98 -12.94 -0.87
N LEU A 26 -11.74 -14.02 -1.62
CA LEU A 26 -10.90 -13.98 -2.82
C LEU A 26 -11.75 -13.63 -4.03
N LEU A 27 -11.35 -12.60 -4.77
CA LEU A 27 -12.02 -12.20 -6.01
C LEU A 27 -11.63 -13.12 -7.17
N LYS A 28 -12.57 -13.35 -8.08
CA LYS A 28 -12.41 -14.28 -9.21
C LYS A 28 -11.45 -13.78 -10.27
N ASP A 29 -11.52 -12.48 -10.58
CA ASP A 29 -10.82 -11.87 -11.71
C ASP A 29 -9.53 -11.16 -11.30
N GLY A 30 -9.07 -11.39 -10.06
CA GLY A 30 -7.85 -10.82 -9.51
C GLY A 30 -8.04 -9.43 -8.92
N PHE A 31 -7.00 -8.59 -9.00
CA PHE A 31 -7.03 -7.22 -8.49
C PHE A 31 -7.95 -6.35 -9.34
N LEU A 32 -8.87 -5.63 -8.69
CA LEU A 32 -9.86 -4.82 -9.39
C LEU A 32 -9.21 -3.65 -10.14
N LYS A 33 -9.74 -3.38 -11.34
CA LYS A 33 -9.48 -2.14 -12.06
C LYS A 33 -10.55 -1.09 -11.71
N PRO A 34 -10.24 0.21 -11.89
CA PRO A 34 -11.24 1.26 -11.69
C PRO A 34 -12.52 1.00 -12.49
N ASP A 35 -13.67 1.22 -11.85
CA ASP A 35 -15.03 1.05 -12.41
C ASP A 35 -15.38 -0.37 -12.91
N GLU A 36 -14.59 -1.38 -12.52
CA GLU A 36 -14.86 -2.78 -12.85
C GLU A 36 -15.47 -3.56 -11.66
N TYR A 37 -16.14 -4.66 -11.98
CA TYR A 37 -16.76 -5.58 -11.01
C TYR A 37 -16.09 -6.96 -11.08
N SER A 38 -15.96 -7.65 -9.95
CA SER A 38 -15.57 -9.06 -9.88
C SER A 38 -16.41 -9.82 -8.89
N GLU A 39 -16.74 -11.07 -9.23
CA GLU A 39 -17.44 -11.99 -8.35
C GLU A 39 -16.52 -12.52 -7.23
N ILE A 40 -17.10 -12.90 -6.10
CA ILE A 40 -16.39 -13.65 -5.06
C ILE A 40 -16.14 -15.07 -5.57
N LYS A 41 -14.88 -15.48 -5.59
CA LYS A 41 -14.45 -16.84 -5.96
C LYS A 41 -14.51 -17.78 -4.76
N GLU A 42 -13.90 -17.38 -3.65
CA GLU A 42 -13.71 -18.22 -2.46
C GLU A 42 -13.84 -17.37 -1.19
N GLN A 43 -14.29 -18.00 -0.10
CA GLN A 43 -14.38 -17.41 1.23
C GLN A 43 -13.56 -18.25 2.21
N TYR A 44 -12.77 -17.58 3.03
CA TYR A 44 -11.98 -18.19 4.10
C TYR A 44 -12.36 -17.58 5.44
N PHE A 45 -12.13 -18.34 6.51
CA PHE A 45 -12.20 -17.86 7.88
C PHE A 45 -10.86 -18.14 8.56
N LEU A 46 -10.10 -17.08 8.83
CA LEU A 46 -8.72 -17.16 9.30
C LEU A 46 -8.58 -16.36 10.60
N PRO A 47 -7.78 -16.83 11.57
CA PRO A 47 -7.44 -16.03 12.74
C PRO A 47 -6.40 -14.95 12.37
N GLY A 48 -6.27 -13.92 13.21
CA GLY A 48 -5.16 -12.95 13.13
C GLY A 48 -5.51 -11.57 12.58
N GLY A 49 -6.81 -11.27 12.41
CA GLY A 49 -7.25 -9.92 12.05
C GLY A 49 -6.75 -9.47 10.67
N GLU A 50 -6.50 -8.18 10.54
CA GLU A 50 -5.96 -7.54 9.33
C GLU A 50 -4.52 -7.99 9.07
N THR A 51 -3.69 -8.09 10.11
CA THR A 51 -2.27 -8.48 9.97
C THR A 51 -2.12 -9.91 9.46
N GLY A 52 -2.88 -10.87 10.00
CA GLY A 52 -2.87 -12.26 9.53
C GLY A 52 -3.44 -12.40 8.11
N THR A 53 -4.45 -11.59 7.77
CA THR A 53 -4.99 -11.55 6.40
C THR A 53 -3.95 -11.00 5.42
N ALA A 54 -3.26 -9.92 5.78
CA ALA A 54 -2.21 -9.33 4.97
C ALA A 54 -1.07 -10.31 4.70
N GLU A 55 -0.58 -11.02 5.72
CA GLU A 55 0.46 -12.04 5.50
C GLU A 55 -0.04 -13.22 4.65
N THR A 56 -1.30 -13.62 4.81
CA THR A 56 -1.88 -14.64 3.92
C THR A 56 -1.86 -14.18 2.46
N CYS A 57 -2.18 -12.91 2.20
CA CYS A 57 -2.06 -12.34 0.87
C CYS A 57 -0.60 -12.31 0.36
N VAL A 58 0.34 -11.84 1.18
CA VAL A 58 1.76 -11.72 0.84
C VAL A 58 2.40 -13.07 0.51
N SER A 59 2.22 -14.07 1.39
CA SER A 59 2.77 -15.42 1.21
C SER A 59 2.28 -16.12 -0.06
N HIS A 60 1.10 -15.76 -0.55
CA HIS A 60 0.52 -16.29 -1.78
C HIS A 60 0.71 -15.39 -3.01
N GLY A 61 1.38 -14.24 -2.88
CA GLY A 61 1.57 -13.28 -3.96
C GLY A 61 0.25 -12.64 -4.44
N ILE A 62 -0.74 -12.51 -3.54
CA ILE A 62 -2.04 -11.92 -3.82
C ILE A 62 -2.01 -10.45 -3.39
N PRO A 63 -2.27 -9.48 -4.29
CA PRO A 63 -2.34 -8.08 -3.92
C PRO A 63 -3.59 -7.78 -3.08
N TYR A 64 -3.47 -6.88 -2.10
CA TYR A 64 -4.58 -6.44 -1.27
C TYR A 64 -4.62 -4.91 -1.11
N VAL A 65 -5.77 -4.41 -0.70
CA VAL A 65 -6.00 -3.00 -0.35
C VAL A 65 -6.20 -2.90 1.15
N THR A 66 -5.62 -1.89 1.77
CA THR A 66 -5.85 -1.54 3.17
C THR A 66 -6.36 -0.11 3.28
N ILE A 67 -6.95 0.21 4.44
CA ILE A 67 -7.44 1.54 4.78
C ILE A 67 -6.84 1.95 6.11
N ASP A 68 -6.45 3.22 6.19
CA ASP A 68 -6.02 3.91 7.41
C ASP A 68 -4.82 3.27 8.12
N ALA A 69 -4.02 2.46 7.41
CA ALA A 69 -2.80 1.90 7.94
C ALA A 69 -1.71 2.99 8.11
N ALA A 70 -1.00 2.97 9.24
CA ALA A 70 0.17 3.84 9.45
C ALA A 70 1.25 3.56 8.38
N HIS A 71 2.04 4.58 8.04
CA HIS A 71 3.01 4.57 6.93
C HIS A 71 4.05 3.46 7.13
N ASP A 72 4.55 3.26 8.34
CA ASP A 72 5.57 2.26 8.66
C ASP A 72 4.99 0.90 9.08
N SER A 73 3.67 0.73 9.02
CA SER A 73 3.02 -0.52 9.42
C SER A 73 3.27 -1.63 8.39
N TYR A 74 3.21 -2.89 8.86
CA TYR A 74 3.25 -4.06 7.97
C TYR A 74 2.14 -4.01 6.91
N LEU A 75 0.95 -3.55 7.30
CA LEU A 75 -0.21 -3.41 6.42
C LEU A 75 0.06 -2.46 5.26
N HIS A 76 0.65 -1.29 5.52
CA HIS A 76 1.00 -0.35 4.46
C HIS A 76 2.09 -0.91 3.54
N ARG A 77 3.17 -1.43 4.13
CA ARG A 77 4.36 -1.84 3.37
C ARG A 77 4.12 -2.94 2.34
N HIS A 78 3.11 -3.77 2.57
CA HIS A 78 2.79 -4.90 1.69
C HIS A 78 1.49 -4.71 0.90
N ALA A 79 0.75 -3.63 1.14
CA ALA A 79 -0.47 -3.35 0.39
C ALA A 79 -0.15 -2.88 -1.02
N ALA A 80 -1.00 -3.25 -1.97
CA ALA A 80 -1.00 -2.64 -3.29
C ALA A 80 -1.53 -1.20 -3.24
N ILE A 81 -2.49 -0.93 -2.35
CA ILE A 81 -3.09 0.39 -2.14
C ILE A 81 -3.36 0.57 -0.63
N ASN A 82 -2.96 1.72 -0.08
CA ASN A 82 -3.40 2.19 1.23
C ASN A 82 -4.29 3.44 1.05
N VAL A 83 -5.57 3.34 1.39
CA VAL A 83 -6.48 4.49 1.39
C VAL A 83 -6.33 5.20 2.72
N VAL A 84 -5.94 6.48 2.70
CA VAL A 84 -5.73 7.26 3.93
C VAL A 84 -6.83 8.31 4.08
N SER A 85 -7.67 8.12 5.09
CA SER A 85 -8.76 9.01 5.45
C SER A 85 -8.30 10.16 6.36
N GLY A 86 -9.20 11.12 6.63
CA GLY A 86 -8.95 12.14 7.65
C GLY A 86 -8.89 11.59 9.07
N GLU A 87 -9.54 10.45 9.34
CA GLU A 87 -9.60 9.78 10.64
C GLU A 87 -8.28 9.04 10.95
N CYS A 88 -7.64 8.45 9.93
CA CYS A 88 -6.29 7.88 10.04
C CYS A 88 -5.31 8.85 10.69
N ARG A 89 -5.38 10.13 10.31
CA ARG A 89 -4.54 11.18 10.89
C ARG A 89 -4.80 11.36 12.38
N SER A 90 -6.06 11.45 12.80
CA SER A 90 -6.38 11.66 14.22
C SER A 90 -5.93 10.49 15.10
N GLU A 91 -5.95 9.27 14.57
CA GLU A 91 -5.59 8.07 15.34
C GLU A 91 -4.07 7.85 15.40
N HIS A 92 -3.41 7.91 14.25
CA HIS A 92 -1.99 7.55 14.14
C HIS A 92 -1.05 8.75 14.23
N TYR A 93 -1.53 9.96 13.92
CA TYR A 93 -0.71 11.18 13.84
C TYR A 93 -1.41 12.40 14.46
N PRO A 94 -1.83 12.32 15.74
CA PRO A 94 -2.69 13.34 16.35
C PRO A 94 -2.08 14.75 16.38
N GLU A 95 -0.74 14.83 16.42
CA GLU A 95 0.00 16.08 16.53
C GLU A 95 0.61 16.55 15.19
N GLU A 96 0.51 15.75 14.13
CA GLU A 96 1.15 16.05 12.85
C GLU A 96 0.23 16.82 11.91
N ALA A 97 0.84 17.74 11.16
CA ALA A 97 0.20 18.39 10.03
C ALA A 97 -0.01 17.38 8.90
N VAL A 98 -1.11 17.54 8.14
CA VAL A 98 -1.45 16.67 6.99
C VAL A 98 -0.28 16.55 6.00
N GLU A 99 0.44 17.65 5.77
CA GLU A 99 1.58 17.67 4.84
C GLU A 99 2.75 16.80 5.34
N GLU A 100 3.01 16.75 6.64
CA GLU A 100 4.06 15.89 7.21
C GLU A 100 3.65 14.41 7.15
N VAL A 101 2.38 14.09 7.39
CA VAL A 101 1.89 12.71 7.22
C VAL A 101 2.04 12.24 5.78
N MET A 102 1.68 13.07 4.80
CA MET A 102 1.85 12.74 3.38
C MET A 102 3.33 12.57 3.01
N LYS A 103 4.21 13.35 3.62
CA LYS A 103 5.66 13.23 3.42
C LYS A 103 6.20 11.93 4.00
N LEU A 104 5.78 11.52 5.20
CA LEU A 104 6.13 10.22 5.77
C LEU A 104 5.68 9.07 4.86
N MET A 105 4.45 9.12 4.35
CA MET A 105 3.93 8.13 3.39
C MET A 105 4.81 8.04 2.14
N MET A 106 5.18 9.20 1.55
CA MET A 106 6.01 9.21 0.34
C MET A 106 7.45 8.73 0.60
N GLN A 107 8.05 9.13 1.73
CA GLN A 107 9.39 8.69 2.13
C GLN A 107 9.45 7.19 2.41
N GLU A 108 8.38 6.61 2.95
CA GLU A 108 8.30 5.17 3.12
C GLU A 108 8.22 4.47 1.75
N ILE A 109 7.42 4.97 0.81
CA ILE A 109 7.40 4.45 -0.57
C ILE A 109 8.79 4.50 -1.20
N GLU A 110 9.49 5.62 -1.04
CA GLU A 110 10.88 5.76 -1.52
C GLU A 110 11.82 4.73 -0.89
N THR A 111 11.64 4.44 0.41
CA THR A 111 12.44 3.46 1.16
C THR A 111 12.16 2.03 0.71
N MET A 112 10.87 1.68 0.53
CA MET A 112 10.43 0.36 0.07
C MET A 112 11.01 0.03 -1.30
N PHE A 113 11.09 1.03 -2.18
CA PHE A 113 11.62 0.89 -3.54
C PHE A 113 13.02 1.48 -3.68
N SER A 114 13.87 1.33 -2.66
CA SER A 114 15.23 1.89 -2.63
C SER A 114 16.16 1.44 -3.77
N ASN A 115 15.82 0.38 -4.50
CA ASN A 115 16.58 -0.13 -5.64
C ASN A 115 16.12 0.41 -7.01
N VAL A 116 15.11 1.28 -7.05
CA VAL A 116 14.66 1.90 -8.31
C VAL A 116 15.60 3.05 -8.69
N LYS A 117 15.75 3.27 -9.99
CA LYS A 117 16.59 4.38 -10.50
C LYS A 117 15.86 5.71 -10.48
N GLU A 118 14.54 5.66 -10.61
CA GLU A 118 13.69 6.84 -10.66
C GLU A 118 12.26 6.50 -10.25
N PHE A 119 11.61 7.45 -9.58
CA PHE A 119 10.18 7.47 -9.37
C PHE A 119 9.54 8.36 -10.42
N VAL A 120 8.44 7.89 -11.02
CA VAL A 120 7.63 8.65 -11.98
C VAL A 120 6.22 8.75 -11.43
N LEU A 121 5.68 9.97 -11.39
CA LEU A 121 4.34 10.26 -10.89
C LEU A 121 3.59 11.14 -11.88
N ASP A 122 2.30 10.86 -12.08
CA ASP A 122 1.36 11.74 -12.75
C ASP A 122 0.31 12.26 -11.76
N THR A 123 -0.13 13.49 -11.94
CA THR A 123 -1.17 14.08 -11.11
C THR A 123 -2.01 15.07 -11.92
N PRO A 124 -3.34 15.11 -11.72
CA PRO A 124 -4.19 16.04 -12.46
C PRO A 124 -3.76 17.50 -12.28
N ILE A 125 -3.83 18.29 -13.36
CA ILE A 125 -3.42 19.71 -13.37
C ILE A 125 -4.19 20.53 -12.34
N TRP A 126 -5.47 20.22 -12.14
CA TRP A 126 -6.33 20.93 -11.20
C TRP A 126 -5.94 20.69 -9.72
N ASN A 127 -5.13 19.66 -9.42
CA ASN A 127 -4.70 19.36 -8.06
C ASN A 127 -3.46 20.17 -7.65
N VAL A 128 -3.66 21.48 -7.53
CA VAL A 128 -2.60 22.46 -7.19
C VAL A 128 -1.81 22.07 -5.94
N ARG A 129 -2.48 21.51 -4.92
CA ARG A 129 -1.85 21.11 -3.66
C ARG A 129 -0.86 19.97 -3.84
N THR A 130 -1.26 18.89 -4.53
CA THR A 130 -0.37 17.75 -4.78
C THR A 130 0.80 18.13 -5.69
N ASN A 131 0.54 18.96 -6.72
CA ASN A 131 1.58 19.49 -7.60
C ASN A 131 2.67 20.27 -6.82
N ALA A 132 2.25 21.14 -5.90
CA ALA A 132 3.18 21.87 -5.05
C ALA A 132 3.93 20.95 -4.08
N PHE A 133 3.26 19.93 -3.54
CA PHE A 133 3.83 18.96 -2.62
C PHE A 133 4.97 18.14 -3.24
N TYR A 134 4.77 17.55 -4.43
CA TYR A 134 5.83 16.76 -5.09
C TYR A 134 7.10 17.57 -5.34
N THR A 135 6.93 18.82 -5.77
CA THR A 135 8.07 19.73 -5.97
C THR A 135 8.89 19.94 -4.69
N LYS A 136 8.22 20.05 -3.52
CA LYS A 136 8.90 20.18 -2.22
C LYS A 136 9.66 18.92 -1.80
N LEU A 137 9.24 17.74 -2.27
CA LEU A 137 9.91 16.46 -2.01
C LEU A 137 11.09 16.17 -2.94
N GLY A 138 11.43 17.10 -3.84
CA GLY A 138 12.54 16.98 -4.78
C GLY A 138 12.16 16.30 -6.09
N TYR A 139 10.87 16.11 -6.37
CA TYR A 139 10.41 15.71 -7.70
C TYR A 139 10.47 16.90 -8.66
N VAL A 140 10.90 16.64 -9.89
CA VAL A 140 11.01 17.64 -10.95
C VAL A 140 9.94 17.36 -11.99
N GLU A 141 9.17 18.37 -12.36
CA GLU A 141 8.25 18.29 -13.49
C GLU A 141 9.02 18.09 -14.80
N VAL A 142 8.65 17.07 -15.59
CA VAL A 142 9.30 16.75 -16.86
C VAL A 142 8.40 17.02 -18.07
N SER A 143 7.08 16.94 -17.90
CA SER A 143 6.09 17.23 -18.94
C SER A 143 4.71 17.49 -18.32
N ARG A 144 3.80 18.03 -19.13
CA ARG A 144 2.37 18.13 -18.83
C ARG A 144 1.55 18.08 -20.12
N ASP A 145 0.32 17.60 -20.04
CA ASP A 145 -0.67 17.70 -21.11
C ASP A 145 -1.86 18.57 -20.66
N ASN A 146 -3.07 18.33 -21.17
CA ASN A 146 -4.27 19.10 -20.79
C ASN A 146 -4.97 18.54 -19.53
N GLU A 147 -4.57 17.37 -19.07
CA GLU A 147 -5.18 16.64 -17.95
C GLU A 147 -4.19 16.42 -16.80
N PHE A 148 -2.93 16.07 -17.11
CA PHE A 148 -1.93 15.65 -16.13
C PHE A 148 -0.61 16.44 -16.18
N ILE A 149 0.07 16.47 -15.05
CA ILE A 149 1.47 16.91 -14.89
C ILE A 149 2.30 15.68 -14.48
N TYR A 150 3.44 15.48 -15.13
CA TYR A 150 4.33 14.35 -14.92
C TYR A 150 5.61 14.79 -14.19
N TYR A 151 5.97 14.06 -13.14
CA TYR A 151 7.08 14.34 -12.25
C TYR A 151 8.06 13.16 -12.21
N ILE A 152 9.36 13.46 -12.11
CA ILE A 152 10.42 12.47 -11.91
C ILE A 152 11.29 12.85 -10.71
N LYS A 153 11.64 11.87 -9.88
CA LYS A 153 12.73 11.97 -8.89
C LYS A 153 13.73 10.86 -9.14
N LYS A 154 14.98 11.24 -9.43
CA LYS A 154 16.07 10.28 -9.64
C LYS A 154 16.65 9.88 -8.29
N CYS A 155 16.93 8.59 -8.13
CA CYS A 155 17.57 8.03 -6.96
C CYS A 155 19.07 7.87 -7.24
N GLU A 156 19.91 8.21 -6.25
CA GLU A 156 21.37 8.04 -6.32
C GLU A 156 21.81 6.60 -6.05
#